data_AF-A0A3A4K973-F1
#
_entry.id   AF-A0A3A4K973-F1
#
_cell.length_a   1.000
_cell.length_b   1.000
_cell.length_c   1.000
_cell.angle_alpha   90.00
_cell.angle_beta   90.00
_cell.angle_gamma   90.00
#
_symmetry.space_group_name_H-M   'P 1'
#
loop_
_entity.id
_entity.type
_entity.pdbx_description
1 polymer ?
#
loop_
_entity_poly.entity_id
_entity_poly.type
_entity_poly.pdbx_seq_one_letter_code
_entity_poly.pdbx_strand_id
1 'polypeptide(L)'
;MGLFLLCAPLAWAEDVGDIAVFEDVTGQIMPAAGFCANVAYPRGLCLPPAGQAFFRDHPDNYDVLVVATNKTLNPMFDPKAAAPLNADIKGIGLDTCPWRYQDLGSAGRLINAVALGWLAGMPENPDDLYRWPPIRGVEVIAHEIAHRWFAYLAVDHGDGQGSRDILRASYNDDSGTIGVHWSSWFNTDGSIEYGGILTDNGDGTFTNVVGPPRIFNRLDQYLMGILPPEEVGPLWYVRVGYSLHGGPDMMEDPVTVFSGERVDFGIEDIVRANGPRVPASSPCHLKVAFAIAYPPGLYPSQSDFDKLNRYRLALEEYWIQASDGRGSLDTRLDGCGEGTETCPGEPSPHCFQEPADCEDGERRCNGLTLVQLCRNSHWVTVQTCVESASCIDGECYTPDEDGDIGEDGDVSEDVELPVDGDTPGDDDAPNDGDKDMPADGDAPADGDYDSINGDLPDGDGGSSIIPPETDGSTGGCAQSGGASLAMLLLALALVLTRRRVHE
;
A
#
# COMPACT_ATOMS: atom_id res chain seq x y z
N MET A 1 -53.34 -7.55 13.41
CA MET A 1 -52.27 -6.53 13.35
C MET A 1 -51.24 -7.06 12.40
N GLY A 2 -51.13 -6.48 11.20
CA GLY A 2 -50.09 -6.86 10.25
C GLY A 2 -48.76 -6.25 10.70
N LEU A 3 -47.72 -7.07 10.81
CA LEU A 3 -46.38 -6.62 11.10
C LEU A 3 -45.77 -6.12 9.78
N PHE A 4 -45.80 -4.81 9.55
CA PHE A 4 -45.02 -4.22 8.47
C PHE A 4 -43.54 -4.37 8.83
N LEU A 5 -42.84 -5.28 8.14
CA LEU A 5 -41.38 -5.15 8.02
C LEU A 5 -41.14 -3.88 7.21
N LEU A 6 -40.68 -2.83 7.89
CA LEU A 6 -39.96 -1.76 7.23
C LEU A 6 -38.61 -2.34 6.80
N CYS A 7 -38.52 -2.77 5.54
CA CYS A 7 -37.23 -2.69 4.84
C CYS A 7 -36.84 -1.22 4.88
N ALA A 8 -35.91 -0.86 5.76
CA ALA A 8 -35.14 0.35 5.56
C ALA A 8 -34.45 0.20 4.19
N PRO A 9 -34.50 1.22 3.31
CA PRO A 9 -33.59 1.20 2.18
C PRO A 9 -32.17 1.05 2.73
N LEU A 10 -31.36 0.20 2.10
CA LEU A 10 -29.91 0.29 2.26
C LEU A 10 -29.56 1.72 1.89
N ALA A 11 -29.19 2.54 2.87
CA ALA A 11 -28.71 3.88 2.61
C ALA A 11 -27.29 3.71 2.06
N TRP A 12 -27.18 3.65 0.74
CA TRP A 12 -25.89 3.73 0.07
C TRP A 12 -25.33 5.09 0.47
N ALA A 13 -24.11 5.11 0.98
CA ALA A 13 -23.46 6.37 1.34
C ALA A 13 -23.25 7.16 0.05
N GLU A 14 -23.96 8.29 -0.06
CA GLU A 14 -23.75 9.28 -1.10
C GLU A 14 -22.37 9.93 -0.87
N ASP A 15 -21.64 10.22 -1.94
CA ASP A 15 -20.33 10.85 -1.83
C ASP A 15 -20.49 12.29 -1.29
N VAL A 16 -19.56 12.73 -0.45
CA VAL A 16 -19.67 14.03 0.24
C VAL A 16 -18.73 15.03 -0.43
N GLY A 17 -19.25 15.64 -1.50
CA GLY A 17 -18.47 16.51 -2.39
C GLY A 17 -17.44 15.70 -3.17
N ASP A 18 -16.16 16.07 -3.09
CA ASP A 18 -15.06 15.37 -3.76
C ASP A 18 -14.50 14.18 -2.93
N ILE A 19 -15.26 13.66 -1.97
CA ILE A 19 -14.84 12.54 -1.11
C ILE A 19 -15.79 11.36 -1.31
N ALA A 20 -15.23 10.24 -1.76
CA ALA A 20 -15.94 8.98 -1.88
C ALA A 20 -16.27 8.39 -0.50
N VAL A 21 -17.45 7.81 -0.32
CA VAL A 21 -17.88 7.30 0.99
C VAL A 21 -18.41 5.87 0.88
N PHE A 22 -17.93 4.94 1.71
CA PHE A 22 -18.44 3.57 1.72
C PHE A 22 -18.42 2.89 3.09
N GLU A 23 -19.46 2.11 3.36
CA GLU A 23 -19.61 1.31 4.58
C GLU A 23 -18.87 -0.02 4.45
N ASP A 24 -18.10 -0.40 5.48
CA ASP A 24 -17.46 -1.71 5.63
C ASP A 24 -18.46 -2.75 6.12
N VAL A 25 -19.50 -3.01 5.32
CA VAL A 25 -20.61 -3.92 5.64
C VAL A 25 -20.12 -5.34 5.95
N THR A 26 -19.06 -5.80 5.26
CA THR A 26 -18.49 -7.15 5.43
C THR A 26 -17.46 -7.24 6.55
N GLY A 27 -16.97 -6.12 7.09
CA GLY A 27 -15.85 -6.10 8.03
C GLY A 27 -14.53 -6.52 7.40
N GLN A 28 -14.37 -6.42 6.07
CA GLN A 28 -13.15 -6.78 5.35
C GLN A 28 -12.21 -5.60 5.14
N ILE A 29 -12.74 -4.37 5.12
CA ILE A 29 -11.92 -3.15 4.96
C ILE A 29 -11.21 -2.80 6.26
N MET A 30 -11.85 -3.01 7.42
CA MET A 30 -11.28 -2.78 8.74
C MET A 30 -11.53 -3.98 9.67
N PRO A 31 -10.86 -5.12 9.43
CA PRO A 31 -11.18 -6.38 10.09
C PRO A 31 -10.98 -6.34 11.60
N ALA A 32 -11.90 -6.98 12.33
CA ALA A 32 -11.84 -7.09 13.79
C ALA A 32 -10.69 -7.98 14.29
N ALA A 33 -10.15 -8.84 13.42
CA ALA A 33 -8.95 -9.66 13.64
C ALA A 33 -8.37 -10.10 12.28
N GLY A 34 -7.08 -10.45 12.25
CA GLY A 34 -6.36 -10.79 11.03
C GLY A 34 -5.52 -9.62 10.49
N PHE A 35 -4.79 -9.90 9.43
CA PHE A 35 -3.88 -8.97 8.76
C PHE A 35 -4.49 -8.51 7.44
N CYS A 36 -4.30 -7.24 7.10
CA CYS A 36 -4.43 -6.79 5.72
C CYS A 36 -3.13 -7.12 4.99
N ALA A 37 -3.16 -7.51 3.72
CA ALA A 37 -1.91 -7.82 3.04
C ALA A 37 -1.01 -6.57 2.85
N ASN A 38 -1.59 -5.35 2.85
CA ASN A 38 -0.88 -4.06 2.67
C ASN A 38 -0.30 -3.46 3.96
N VAL A 39 -0.54 -4.10 5.11
CA VAL A 39 0.07 -3.72 6.39
C VAL A 39 0.31 -4.98 7.21
N ALA A 40 1.56 -5.28 7.58
CA ALA A 40 1.95 -6.50 8.33
C ALA A 40 1.52 -6.43 9.80
N TYR A 41 0.62 -5.51 10.12
CA TYR A 41 0.04 -5.28 11.42
C TYR A 41 -1.43 -5.68 11.41
N PRO A 42 -1.90 -6.35 12.48
CA PRO A 42 -3.26 -6.85 12.52
C PRO A 42 -4.26 -5.70 12.76
N ARG A 43 -5.44 -5.80 12.13
CA ARG A 43 -6.55 -4.82 12.25
C ARG A 43 -6.27 -3.42 11.68
N GLY A 44 -5.41 -3.32 10.67
CA GLY A 44 -5.24 -2.08 9.90
C GLY A 44 -6.37 -1.83 8.89
N LEU A 45 -6.12 -0.92 7.95
CA LEU A 45 -7.00 -0.60 6.83
C LEU A 45 -6.60 -1.41 5.58
N CYS A 46 -7.50 -2.25 5.08
CA CYS A 46 -7.23 -3.18 3.98
C CYS A 46 -7.54 -2.56 2.62
N LEU A 47 -6.51 -2.34 1.80
CA LEU A 47 -6.65 -1.67 0.50
C LEU A 47 -7.40 -2.48 -0.58
N PRO A 48 -7.20 -3.80 -0.76
CA PRO A 48 -7.94 -4.56 -1.78
C PRO A 48 -9.48 -4.46 -1.68
N PRO A 49 -10.12 -4.76 -0.52
CA PRO A 49 -11.58 -4.61 -0.41
C PRO A 49 -12.04 -3.15 -0.43
N ALA A 50 -11.20 -2.19 0.00
CA ALA A 50 -11.52 -0.76 -0.09
C ALA A 50 -11.54 -0.26 -1.54
N GLY A 51 -10.55 -0.68 -2.35
CA GLY A 51 -10.52 -0.43 -3.78
C GLY A 51 -11.72 -1.07 -4.47
N GLN A 52 -12.02 -2.34 -4.17
CA GLN A 52 -13.18 -3.03 -4.76
C GLN A 52 -14.51 -2.32 -4.42
N ALA A 53 -14.66 -1.82 -3.19
CA ALA A 53 -15.82 -1.02 -2.80
C ALA A 53 -15.89 0.32 -3.56
N PHE A 54 -14.74 0.97 -3.80
CA PHE A 54 -14.64 2.19 -4.58
C PHE A 54 -14.99 1.96 -6.07
N PHE A 55 -14.24 1.11 -6.79
CA PHE A 55 -14.40 0.88 -8.23
C PHE A 55 -15.68 0.13 -8.62
N ARG A 56 -16.43 -0.44 -7.66
CA ARG A 56 -17.79 -0.93 -7.91
C ARG A 56 -18.73 0.18 -8.40
N ASP A 57 -18.55 1.39 -7.88
CA ASP A 57 -19.44 2.53 -8.10
C ASP A 57 -18.71 3.77 -8.69
N HIS A 58 -17.38 3.73 -8.84
CA HIS A 58 -16.58 4.79 -9.42
C HIS A 58 -15.90 4.34 -10.73
N PRO A 59 -15.76 5.22 -11.73
CA PRO A 59 -14.99 4.95 -12.95
C PRO A 59 -13.51 4.64 -12.67
N ASP A 60 -12.88 3.85 -13.54
CA ASP A 60 -11.41 3.68 -13.55
C ASP A 60 -10.69 4.87 -14.22
N ASN A 61 -10.90 6.08 -13.68
CA ASN A 61 -10.30 7.33 -14.15
C ASN A 61 -9.32 7.97 -13.15
N TYR A 62 -8.89 7.24 -12.10
CA TYR A 62 -7.92 7.70 -11.10
C TYR A 62 -6.60 6.96 -11.21
N ASP A 63 -5.52 7.69 -10.99
CA ASP A 63 -4.16 7.18 -10.99
C ASP A 63 -3.74 6.77 -9.55
N VAL A 64 -4.33 7.40 -8.53
CA VAL A 64 -4.13 7.07 -7.11
C VAL A 64 -5.45 7.02 -6.33
N LEU A 65 -5.56 6.12 -5.36
CA LEU A 65 -6.66 6.04 -4.40
C LEU A 65 -6.14 6.19 -2.96
N VAL A 66 -6.53 7.24 -2.25
CA VAL A 66 -6.21 7.49 -0.83
C VAL A 66 -7.42 7.14 0.04
N VAL A 67 -7.30 6.14 0.90
CA VAL A 67 -8.39 5.68 1.77
C VAL A 67 -8.09 6.03 3.23
N ALA A 68 -9.00 6.74 3.88
CA ALA A 68 -8.99 7.05 5.30
C ALA A 68 -10.14 6.33 6.02
N THR A 69 -10.12 6.35 7.35
CA THR A 69 -11.27 5.93 8.18
C THR A 69 -11.46 6.82 9.41
N ASN A 70 -12.72 6.99 9.82
CA ASN A 70 -13.10 7.56 11.11
C ASN A 70 -13.02 6.55 12.27
N LYS A 71 -12.92 5.24 11.98
CA LYS A 71 -12.74 4.19 12.97
C LYS A 71 -11.39 4.33 13.66
N THR A 72 -11.37 4.37 14.99
CA THR A 72 -10.12 4.31 15.75
C THR A 72 -9.41 2.98 15.50
N LEU A 73 -8.26 3.07 14.83
CA LEU A 73 -7.30 1.98 14.70
C LEU A 73 -6.30 2.05 15.87
N ASN A 74 -5.61 0.94 16.17
CA ASN A 74 -4.57 0.95 17.19
C ASN A 74 -3.37 1.75 16.64
N PRO A 75 -2.86 2.81 17.30
CA PRO A 75 -1.74 3.59 16.79
C PRO A 75 -0.47 2.79 16.47
N MET A 76 -0.24 1.68 17.18
CA MET A 76 0.88 0.76 16.90
C MET A 76 0.69 -0.08 15.62
N PHE A 77 -0.53 -0.09 15.07
CA PHE A 77 -0.99 -0.85 13.90
C PHE A 77 -1.76 0.04 12.89
N ASP A 78 -1.59 1.36 12.97
CA ASP A 78 -2.15 2.36 12.04
C ASP A 78 -1.05 3.11 11.26
N PRO A 79 -0.06 2.39 10.68
CA PRO A 79 0.90 3.06 9.83
C PRO A 79 0.20 3.61 8.60
N LYS A 80 0.74 4.72 8.10
CA LYS A 80 0.46 5.18 6.76
C LYS A 80 1.26 4.24 5.83
N ALA A 81 0.61 3.77 4.76
CA ALA A 81 1.18 2.72 3.93
C ALA A 81 0.70 2.79 2.48
N ALA A 82 1.67 2.85 1.57
CA ALA A 82 1.50 2.71 0.15
C ALA A 82 1.34 1.25 -0.29
N ALA A 83 0.61 1.06 -1.38
CA ALA A 83 0.62 -0.13 -2.21
C ALA A 83 0.86 0.31 -3.67
N PRO A 84 2.13 0.52 -4.08
CA PRO A 84 2.48 0.73 -5.47
C PRO A 84 1.97 -0.45 -6.31
N LEU A 85 1.39 -0.19 -7.48
CA LEU A 85 0.74 -1.21 -8.30
C LEU A 85 1.53 -1.43 -9.59
N ASN A 86 1.84 -2.69 -9.91
CA ASN A 86 2.71 -3.13 -11.00
C ASN A 86 4.18 -2.65 -10.90
N ALA A 87 5.07 -3.37 -11.60
CA ALA A 87 6.48 -3.02 -11.80
C ALA A 87 6.79 -2.75 -13.30
N ASP A 88 5.98 -1.86 -13.86
CA ASP A 88 5.96 -1.42 -15.26
C ASP A 88 6.99 -0.33 -15.61
N ILE A 89 7.46 0.43 -14.61
CA ILE A 89 8.57 1.38 -14.77
C ILE A 89 9.89 0.65 -14.48
N LYS A 90 10.81 0.65 -15.44
CA LYS A 90 12.17 0.10 -15.32
C LYS A 90 13.19 1.21 -15.08
N GLY A 91 14.37 0.85 -14.58
CA GLY A 91 15.45 1.81 -14.24
C GLY A 91 15.27 2.53 -12.91
N ILE A 92 14.15 2.34 -12.21
CA ILE A 92 13.90 2.89 -10.86
C ILE A 92 14.24 1.92 -9.72
N GLY A 93 14.72 0.71 -10.04
CA GLY A 93 15.06 -0.35 -9.07
C GLY A 93 13.88 -1.18 -8.55
N LEU A 94 12.66 -0.84 -8.95
CA LEU A 94 11.42 -1.53 -8.62
C LEU A 94 11.03 -2.56 -9.70
N ASP A 95 11.63 -3.76 -9.66
CA ASP A 95 11.46 -4.74 -10.75
C ASP A 95 10.31 -5.72 -10.59
N THR A 96 9.82 -5.92 -9.38
CA THR A 96 8.70 -6.80 -9.05
C THR A 96 7.75 -6.09 -8.11
N CYS A 97 6.44 -6.33 -8.22
CA CYS A 97 5.45 -5.83 -7.27
C CYS A 97 4.48 -6.96 -6.89
N PRO A 98 4.16 -7.16 -5.60
CA PRO A 98 3.17 -8.16 -5.19
C PRO A 98 1.73 -7.71 -5.46
N TRP A 99 1.51 -6.42 -5.71
CA TRP A 99 0.20 -5.79 -5.90
C TRP A 99 -0.13 -5.55 -7.37
N ARG A 100 -1.37 -5.82 -7.75
CA ARG A 100 -1.91 -5.48 -9.07
C ARG A 100 -3.20 -4.69 -8.93
N TYR A 101 -3.46 -3.82 -9.89
CA TYR A 101 -4.66 -2.96 -9.91
C TYR A 101 -5.96 -3.76 -9.93
N GLN A 102 -5.98 -4.95 -10.53
CA GLN A 102 -7.16 -5.84 -10.51
C GLN A 102 -7.49 -6.33 -9.09
N ASP A 103 -6.49 -6.50 -8.22
CA ASP A 103 -6.72 -6.94 -6.84
C ASP A 103 -7.53 -5.86 -6.06
N LEU A 104 -7.45 -4.60 -6.50
CA LEU A 104 -8.22 -3.44 -6.02
C LEU A 104 -9.46 -3.13 -6.87
N GLY A 105 -9.79 -3.92 -7.91
CA GLY A 105 -10.96 -3.69 -8.77
C GLY A 105 -10.80 -2.63 -9.87
N SER A 106 -9.62 -2.01 -10.02
CA SER A 106 -9.31 -1.15 -11.18
C SER A 106 -9.14 -1.98 -12.45
N ALA A 107 -9.35 -1.37 -13.63
CA ALA A 107 -9.22 -2.01 -14.94
C ALA A 107 -7.84 -1.77 -15.60
N GLY A 108 -6.99 -0.91 -15.03
CA GLY A 108 -5.62 -0.70 -15.49
C GLY A 108 -5.03 0.68 -15.22
N ARG A 109 -5.85 1.65 -14.80
CA ARG A 109 -5.36 3.03 -14.61
C ARG A 109 -4.67 3.25 -13.27
N LEU A 110 -5.13 2.61 -12.20
CA LEU A 110 -4.60 2.83 -10.86
C LEU A 110 -3.13 2.38 -10.75
N ILE A 111 -2.24 3.29 -10.36
CA ILE A 111 -0.80 3.04 -10.22
C ILE A 111 -0.31 2.96 -8.77
N ASN A 112 -1.05 3.50 -7.80
CA ASN A 112 -0.75 3.41 -6.37
C ASN A 112 -2.06 3.50 -5.55
N ALA A 113 -2.07 2.93 -4.35
CA ALA A 113 -3.13 3.12 -3.38
C ALA A 113 -2.53 3.37 -1.98
N VAL A 114 -3.14 4.26 -1.19
CA VAL A 114 -2.62 4.71 0.10
C VAL A 114 -3.61 4.41 1.20
N ALA A 115 -3.18 3.64 2.20
CA ALA A 115 -3.89 3.49 3.46
C ALA A 115 -3.52 4.66 4.38
N LEU A 116 -4.32 5.72 4.37
CA LEU A 116 -4.18 6.84 5.30
C LEU A 116 -4.64 6.45 6.72
N GLY A 117 -5.42 5.38 6.86
CA GLY A 117 -5.77 4.84 8.16
C GLY A 117 -6.64 5.79 8.98
N TRP A 118 -6.44 5.86 10.30
CA TRP A 118 -7.31 6.64 11.18
C TRP A 118 -7.11 8.16 11.03
N LEU A 119 -8.13 8.85 10.50
CA LEU A 119 -8.06 10.27 10.14
C LEU A 119 -7.82 11.21 11.34
N ALA A 120 -8.24 10.82 12.55
CA ALA A 120 -7.95 11.60 13.75
C ALA A 120 -6.51 11.41 14.29
N GLY A 121 -5.75 10.43 13.75
CA GLY A 121 -4.30 10.32 13.94
C GLY A 121 -3.49 11.32 13.10
N MET A 122 -4.10 11.91 12.07
CA MET A 122 -3.49 13.00 11.28
C MET A 122 -3.63 14.35 12.03
N PRO A 123 -2.67 15.29 11.91
CA PRO A 123 -2.81 16.67 12.39
C PRO A 123 -4.10 17.35 11.92
N GLU A 124 -4.60 18.34 12.66
CA GLU A 124 -5.87 19.00 12.30
C GLU A 124 -5.73 19.97 11.12
N ASN A 125 -4.57 20.62 11.03
CA ASN A 125 -4.14 21.42 9.89
C ASN A 125 -3.12 20.60 9.08
N PRO A 126 -3.29 20.41 7.76
CA PRO A 126 -2.35 19.65 6.93
C PRO A 126 -0.90 20.17 6.95
N ASP A 127 -0.70 21.46 7.24
CA ASP A 127 0.61 22.09 7.36
C ASP A 127 1.32 21.89 8.71
N ASP A 128 0.63 21.35 9.72
CA ASP A 128 1.24 21.13 11.03
C ASP A 128 2.25 19.98 10.97
N LEU A 129 3.44 20.20 11.54
CA LEU A 129 4.49 19.19 11.65
C LEU A 129 4.13 18.12 12.70
N TYR A 130 4.31 16.86 12.34
CA TYR A 130 4.48 15.77 13.29
C TYR A 130 5.71 16.03 14.18
N ARG A 131 5.66 15.47 15.40
CA ARG A 131 6.77 15.59 16.35
C ARG A 131 7.97 14.73 15.94
N TRP A 132 7.70 13.51 15.48
CA TRP A 132 8.68 12.51 15.06
C TRP A 132 8.03 11.58 14.02
N PRO A 133 8.63 11.40 12.83
CA PRO A 133 9.61 12.30 12.22
C PRO A 133 9.04 13.71 12.00
N PRO A 134 9.89 14.76 11.87
CA PRO A 134 9.42 16.12 11.56
C PRO A 134 9.07 16.26 10.06
N ILE A 135 7.84 15.84 9.74
CA ILE A 135 7.16 15.89 8.43
C ILE A 135 5.77 16.52 8.64
N ARG A 136 5.21 17.23 7.66
CA ARG A 136 3.83 17.78 7.76
C ARG A 136 2.77 16.73 7.50
N GLY A 137 1.53 17.00 7.92
CA GLY A 137 0.38 16.17 7.58
C GLY A 137 0.23 15.92 6.06
N VAL A 138 0.30 16.97 5.24
CA VAL A 138 0.17 16.86 3.77
C VAL A 138 1.36 16.12 3.14
N GLU A 139 2.55 16.36 3.67
CA GLU A 139 3.80 15.74 3.26
C GLU A 139 3.74 14.20 3.44
N VAL A 140 3.06 13.69 4.47
CA VAL A 140 2.83 12.24 4.65
C VAL A 140 1.99 11.64 3.53
N ILE A 141 0.96 12.32 3.01
CA ILE A 141 0.19 11.78 1.88
C ILE A 141 1.07 11.75 0.63
N ALA A 142 1.86 12.80 0.39
CA ALA A 142 2.80 12.84 -0.71
C ALA A 142 3.88 11.74 -0.62
N HIS A 143 4.37 11.44 0.59
CA HIS A 143 5.30 10.35 0.90
C HIS A 143 4.73 8.98 0.47
N GLU A 144 3.53 8.62 0.91
CA GLU A 144 2.92 7.34 0.51
C GLU A 144 2.63 7.26 -1.00
N ILE A 145 2.36 8.39 -1.66
CA ILE A 145 2.25 8.41 -3.13
C ILE A 145 3.64 8.23 -3.78
N ALA A 146 4.68 8.81 -3.20
CA ALA A 146 6.07 8.81 -3.67
C ALA A 146 6.74 7.43 -3.68
N HIS A 147 6.33 6.54 -2.77
CA HIS A 147 6.69 5.11 -2.77
C HIS A 147 6.39 4.40 -4.10
N ARG A 148 5.62 5.00 -5.01
CA ARG A 148 5.50 4.53 -6.40
C ARG A 148 6.83 4.48 -7.16
N TRP A 149 7.81 5.33 -6.84
CA TRP A 149 8.98 5.58 -7.71
C TRP A 149 10.36 5.48 -7.03
N PHE A 150 10.47 5.70 -5.71
CA PHE A 150 11.74 6.08 -5.07
C PHE A 150 12.30 5.05 -4.09
N ALA A 151 13.48 5.34 -3.53
CA ALA A 151 14.20 4.51 -2.55
C ALA A 151 14.64 3.10 -3.00
N TYR A 152 14.24 2.62 -4.18
CA TYR A 152 14.61 1.29 -4.68
C TYR A 152 15.94 1.23 -5.47
N LEU A 153 16.70 2.33 -5.56
CA LEU A 153 17.89 2.40 -6.42
C LEU A 153 19.14 1.74 -5.82
N ALA A 154 19.95 1.13 -6.67
CA ALA A 154 21.38 0.90 -6.41
C ALA A 154 22.27 1.95 -7.11
N VAL A 155 23.54 2.04 -6.74
CA VAL A 155 24.56 2.87 -7.41
C VAL A 155 25.82 2.05 -7.72
N ASP A 156 26.38 2.19 -8.92
CA ASP A 156 27.63 1.56 -9.34
C ASP A 156 28.60 2.66 -9.75
N HIS A 157 29.75 2.78 -9.07
CA HIS A 157 30.75 3.84 -9.32
C HIS A 157 31.70 3.54 -10.49
N GLY A 158 31.54 2.41 -11.18
CA GLY A 158 32.43 2.01 -12.29
C GLY A 158 33.85 1.65 -11.84
N ASP A 159 34.06 1.49 -10.52
CA ASP A 159 35.33 1.17 -9.87
C ASP A 159 35.66 -0.34 -9.90
N GLY A 160 34.77 -1.15 -10.49
CA GLY A 160 34.89 -2.60 -10.58
C GLY A 160 34.34 -3.36 -9.36
N GLN A 161 33.78 -2.66 -8.36
CA GLN A 161 33.16 -3.29 -7.19
C GLN A 161 31.67 -3.59 -7.37
N GLY A 162 31.04 -3.07 -8.43
CA GLY A 162 29.64 -3.31 -8.78
C GLY A 162 28.63 -2.44 -8.02
N SER A 163 27.35 -2.76 -8.21
CA SER A 163 26.21 -2.03 -7.63
C SER A 163 26.12 -2.18 -6.11
N ARG A 164 25.76 -1.08 -5.43
CA ARG A 164 25.56 -0.99 -3.97
C ARG A 164 24.22 -0.37 -3.63
N ASP A 165 23.63 -0.75 -2.52
CA ASP A 165 22.36 -0.23 -1.96
C ASP A 165 22.56 0.94 -0.99
N ILE A 166 23.75 1.55 -0.95
CA ILE A 166 24.14 2.63 -0.02
C ILE A 166 23.21 3.86 0.03
N LEU A 167 22.36 4.04 -0.99
CA LEU A 167 21.36 5.11 -1.03
C LEU A 167 20.10 4.79 -0.21
N ARG A 168 19.86 3.53 0.16
CA ARG A 168 18.64 3.05 0.83
C ARG A 168 18.84 2.92 2.34
N ALA A 169 17.81 3.16 3.11
CA ALA A 169 17.77 2.92 4.55
C ALA A 169 17.80 1.40 4.83
N SER A 170 18.98 0.81 5.01
CA SER A 170 19.16 -0.64 5.16
C SER A 170 19.77 -0.96 6.52
N TYR A 171 19.20 -1.92 7.25
CA TYR A 171 19.89 -2.44 8.44
C TYR A 171 21.11 -3.23 7.98
N ASN A 172 22.24 -3.14 8.69
CA ASN A 172 23.49 -3.82 8.32
C ASN A 172 23.43 -5.34 8.61
N ASP A 173 22.39 -6.03 8.15
CA ASP A 173 22.32 -7.48 8.08
C ASP A 173 22.09 -7.93 6.62
N ASP A 174 22.67 -9.08 6.26
CA ASP A 174 22.44 -9.73 4.96
C ASP A 174 21.01 -10.32 4.87
N SER A 175 20.01 -9.71 5.53
CA SER A 175 18.62 -10.20 5.60
C SER A 175 17.87 -10.09 4.28
N GLY A 176 18.35 -9.25 3.36
CA GLY A 176 17.68 -8.93 2.09
C GLY A 176 16.48 -8.00 2.25
N THR A 177 16.31 -7.36 3.40
CA THR A 177 15.26 -6.35 3.62
C THR A 177 15.55 -5.12 2.77
N ILE A 178 14.67 -4.79 1.82
CA ILE A 178 14.79 -3.55 1.06
C ILE A 178 14.33 -2.37 1.92
N GLY A 179 15.24 -1.44 2.16
CA GLY A 179 14.91 -0.09 2.60
C GLY A 179 14.00 0.61 1.60
N VAL A 180 12.82 1.02 2.05
CA VAL A 180 11.81 1.76 1.25
C VAL A 180 11.94 3.28 1.39
N HIS A 181 13.00 3.75 2.05
CA HIS A 181 13.35 5.16 2.24
C HIS A 181 14.79 5.44 1.84
N TRP A 182 15.11 6.70 1.57
CA TRP A 182 16.50 7.11 1.35
C TRP A 182 17.30 7.08 2.68
N SER A 183 18.54 6.61 2.60
CA SER A 183 19.46 6.56 3.74
C SER A 183 19.77 7.96 4.27
N SER A 184 19.84 8.10 5.60
CA SER A 184 20.27 9.33 6.26
C SER A 184 21.72 9.74 5.95
N TRP A 185 22.51 8.87 5.30
CA TRP A 185 23.85 9.20 4.78
C TRP A 185 23.86 9.66 3.31
N PHE A 186 22.75 9.53 2.59
CA PHE A 186 22.58 10.11 1.25
C PHE A 186 22.09 11.56 1.40
N ASN A 187 22.78 12.52 0.77
CA ASN A 187 22.32 13.91 0.75
C ASN A 187 21.16 14.06 -0.25
N THR A 188 19.93 13.95 0.26
CA THR A 188 18.71 14.09 -0.54
C THR A 188 18.26 15.53 -0.71
N ASP A 189 18.92 16.49 -0.06
CA ASP A 189 18.54 17.92 -0.01
C ASP A 189 17.08 18.13 0.47
N GLY A 190 16.60 17.25 1.35
CA GLY A 190 15.25 17.31 1.90
C GLY A 190 14.23 16.57 1.05
N SER A 191 14.55 15.34 0.60
CA SER A 191 13.52 14.49 -0.02
C SER A 191 12.37 14.20 0.95
N ILE A 192 11.18 14.05 0.39
CA ILE A 192 9.99 13.53 1.07
C ILE A 192 10.20 12.09 1.58
N GLU A 193 11.02 11.30 0.90
CA GLU A 193 11.42 9.92 1.25
C GLU A 193 12.59 9.89 2.25
N TYR A 194 12.60 10.86 3.15
CA TYR A 194 13.65 11.06 4.15
C TYR A 194 15.04 11.29 3.52
N GLY A 195 16.03 10.47 3.89
CA GLY A 195 17.44 10.76 3.71
C GLY A 195 17.95 11.98 4.48
N GLY A 196 19.22 12.33 4.25
CA GLY A 196 19.91 13.40 4.97
C GLY A 196 19.86 14.75 4.27
N ILE A 197 19.79 15.83 5.06
CA ILE A 197 20.12 17.20 4.64
C ILE A 197 21.54 17.47 5.14
N LEU A 198 22.53 17.15 4.31
CA LEU A 198 23.92 17.01 4.73
C LEU A 198 24.75 18.25 4.38
N THR A 199 25.55 18.71 5.34
CA THR A 199 26.60 19.70 5.16
C THR A 199 27.96 19.05 5.40
N ASP A 200 28.88 19.17 4.44
CA ASP A 200 30.29 18.82 4.59
C ASP A 200 31.00 19.92 5.39
N ASN A 201 31.58 19.58 6.54
CA ASN A 201 32.25 20.55 7.42
C ASN A 201 33.71 20.84 6.97
N GLY A 202 34.23 20.13 5.96
CA GLY A 202 35.56 20.33 5.39
C GLY A 202 36.72 19.73 6.19
N ASP A 203 36.44 18.98 7.27
CA ASP A 203 37.41 18.34 8.16
C ASP A 203 37.26 16.81 8.24
N GLY A 204 36.43 16.21 7.37
CA GLY A 204 36.05 14.80 7.42
C GLY A 204 34.85 14.50 8.31
N THR A 205 34.21 15.53 8.87
CA THR A 205 32.90 15.44 9.53
C THR A 205 31.78 16.03 8.68
N PHE A 206 30.57 15.53 8.90
CA PHE A 206 29.35 15.91 8.21
C PHE A 206 28.28 16.23 9.24
N THR A 207 27.48 17.24 8.96
CA THR A 207 26.31 17.62 9.76
C THR A 207 25.04 17.22 9.00
N ASN A 208 24.23 16.32 9.55
CA ASN A 208 22.88 16.06 9.05
C ASN A 208 21.87 16.92 9.81
N VAL A 209 20.86 17.44 9.11
CA VAL A 209 19.70 18.13 9.69
C VAL A 209 18.44 17.36 9.32
N VAL A 210 17.59 17.06 10.30
CA VAL A 210 16.29 16.40 10.09
C VAL A 210 15.18 17.43 10.24
N GLY A 211 14.42 17.67 9.17
CA GLY A 211 13.31 18.64 9.18
C GLY A 211 12.90 19.09 7.78
N PRO A 212 12.12 20.18 7.69
CA PRO A 212 11.76 20.80 6.42
C PRO A 212 12.93 21.57 5.79
N PRO A 213 12.91 21.82 4.46
CA PRO A 213 11.86 21.43 3.52
C PRO A 213 11.82 19.93 3.26
N ARG A 214 10.62 19.42 2.93
CA ARG A 214 10.42 18.09 2.36
C ARG A 214 9.79 18.30 0.99
N ILE A 215 10.48 17.88 -0.06
CA ILE A 215 10.12 18.10 -1.48
C ILE A 215 10.53 16.88 -2.33
N PHE A 216 10.26 16.90 -3.63
CA PHE A 216 10.89 15.97 -4.57
C PHE A 216 12.22 16.56 -5.04
N ASN A 217 13.35 15.96 -4.64
CA ASN A 217 14.65 16.41 -5.11
C ASN A 217 14.86 16.08 -6.61
N ARG A 218 15.97 16.50 -7.20
CA ARG A 218 16.21 16.32 -8.64
C ARG A 218 16.34 14.84 -9.05
N LEU A 219 16.81 13.95 -8.17
CA LEU A 219 16.81 12.51 -8.42
C LEU A 219 15.38 11.95 -8.34
N ASP A 220 14.61 12.33 -7.33
CA ASP A 220 13.20 11.97 -7.17
C ASP A 220 12.41 12.36 -8.44
N GLN A 221 12.49 13.63 -8.87
CA GLN A 221 11.80 14.10 -10.08
C GLN A 221 12.20 13.35 -11.36
N TYR A 222 13.46 12.87 -11.46
CA TYR A 222 13.87 11.98 -12.55
C TYR A 222 13.19 10.61 -12.46
N LEU A 223 13.10 10.02 -11.27
CA LEU A 223 12.42 8.73 -11.05
C LEU A 223 10.90 8.82 -11.26
N MET A 224 10.28 9.98 -10.97
CA MET A 224 8.89 10.29 -11.38
C MET A 224 8.72 10.34 -12.89
N GLY A 225 9.79 10.63 -13.64
CA GLY A 225 9.75 10.86 -15.08
C GLY A 225 9.25 12.27 -15.46
N ILE A 226 9.40 13.25 -14.57
CA ILE A 226 9.04 14.67 -14.81
C ILE A 226 10.29 15.57 -15.00
N LEU A 227 11.49 15.03 -14.77
CA LEU A 227 12.77 15.70 -14.98
C LEU A 227 13.71 14.79 -15.79
N PRO A 228 14.36 15.28 -16.88
CA PRO A 228 15.24 14.48 -17.72
C PRO A 228 16.63 14.25 -17.06
N PRO A 229 17.34 13.16 -17.36
CA PRO A 229 18.57 12.77 -16.66
C PRO A 229 19.68 13.85 -16.70
N GLU A 230 19.77 14.62 -17.79
CA GLU A 230 20.72 15.72 -17.95
C GLU A 230 20.50 16.87 -16.95
N GLU A 231 19.27 16.99 -16.42
CA GLU A 231 18.91 17.97 -15.41
C GLU A 231 19.14 17.49 -13.97
N VAL A 232 19.49 16.23 -13.69
CA VAL A 232 19.62 15.73 -12.30
C VAL A 232 20.72 16.46 -11.53
N GLY A 233 21.86 16.72 -12.18
CA GLY A 233 23.02 17.36 -11.57
C GLY A 233 23.89 16.41 -10.72
N PRO A 234 24.86 16.95 -9.96
CA PRO A 234 25.72 16.16 -9.08
C PRO A 234 24.98 15.71 -7.82
N LEU A 235 25.23 14.47 -7.41
CA LEU A 235 24.68 13.85 -6.21
C LEU A 235 25.83 13.38 -5.31
N TRP A 236 25.59 13.19 -4.02
CA TRP A 236 26.62 12.67 -3.12
C TRP A 236 26.04 12.01 -1.86
N TYR A 237 26.79 11.07 -1.30
CA TYR A 237 26.51 10.45 0.00
C TYR A 237 27.78 10.44 0.86
N VAL A 238 27.64 10.10 2.13
CA VAL A 238 28.75 9.88 3.06
C VAL A 238 28.93 8.38 3.30
N ARG A 239 30.10 7.85 2.97
CA ARG A 239 30.47 6.48 3.38
C ARG A 239 30.90 6.52 4.83
N VAL A 240 30.13 5.89 5.70
CA VAL A 240 30.42 5.77 7.14
C VAL A 240 31.10 4.42 7.41
N GLY A 241 32.35 4.47 7.87
CA GLY A 241 33.16 3.27 8.10
C GLY A 241 33.41 2.47 6.82
N TYR A 242 33.26 1.14 6.91
CA TYR A 242 33.42 0.21 5.78
C TYR A 242 32.10 -0.27 5.18
N SER A 243 30.95 0.30 5.57
CA SER A 243 29.66 -0.18 5.05
C SER A 243 29.50 0.14 3.56
N LEU A 244 28.92 -0.82 2.84
CA LEU A 244 28.44 -0.66 1.47
C LEU A 244 26.91 -0.46 1.41
N HIS A 245 26.25 -0.54 2.57
CA HIS A 245 24.82 -0.32 2.78
C HIS A 245 24.58 1.08 3.35
N GLY A 246 23.37 1.61 3.20
CA GLY A 246 23.02 2.91 3.73
C GLY A 246 22.54 2.81 5.18
N GLY A 247 22.80 3.83 6.00
CA GLY A 247 22.27 3.91 7.36
C GLY A 247 20.74 3.95 7.38
N PRO A 248 20.07 3.16 8.24
CA PRO A 248 18.62 3.15 8.40
C PRO A 248 18.12 4.25 9.34
N ASP A 249 19.03 4.96 10.03
CA ASP A 249 18.70 5.85 11.13
C ASP A 249 17.79 7.02 10.70
N MET A 250 16.51 6.91 11.08
CA MET A 250 15.59 8.02 11.26
C MET A 250 16.04 8.83 12.49
N MET A 251 17.06 9.68 12.29
CA MET A 251 17.85 10.23 13.40
C MET A 251 16.98 10.98 14.44
N GLU A 252 17.03 10.53 15.70
CA GLU A 252 16.27 11.11 16.84
C GLU A 252 16.72 12.55 17.20
N ASP A 253 17.91 12.96 16.77
CA ASP A 253 18.41 14.32 16.97
C ASP A 253 18.14 15.18 15.72
N PRO A 254 17.49 16.36 15.84
CA PRO A 254 17.24 17.25 14.69
C PRO A 254 18.52 17.71 13.97
N VAL A 255 19.68 17.62 14.64
CA VAL A 255 21.00 17.84 14.06
C VAL A 255 21.98 16.81 14.62
N THR A 256 22.62 16.04 13.76
CA THR A 256 23.68 15.08 14.16
C THR A 256 24.98 15.35 13.42
N VAL A 257 26.13 15.16 14.09
CA VAL A 257 27.46 15.27 13.48
C VAL A 257 28.18 13.93 13.53
N PHE A 258 28.72 13.49 12.41
CA PHE A 258 29.41 12.21 12.26
C PHE A 258 30.60 12.30 11.30
N SER A 259 31.49 11.31 11.33
CA SER A 259 32.68 11.24 10.44
C SER A 259 32.48 10.24 9.31
N GLY A 260 33.09 10.52 8.15
CA GLY A 260 33.04 9.62 7.00
C GLY A 260 33.84 10.11 5.80
N GLU A 261 33.59 9.50 4.64
CA GLU A 261 34.16 9.88 3.35
C GLU A 261 33.04 10.40 2.44
N ARG A 262 33.17 11.62 1.91
CA ARG A 262 32.28 12.14 0.86
C ARG A 262 32.49 11.33 -0.42
N VAL A 263 31.41 10.81 -1.01
CA VAL A 263 31.43 10.16 -2.31
C VAL A 263 30.44 10.87 -3.24
N ASP A 264 30.99 11.63 -4.18
CA ASP A 264 30.22 12.24 -5.27
C ASP A 264 29.88 11.19 -6.36
N PHE A 265 28.70 11.32 -6.95
CA PHE A 265 28.20 10.48 -8.04
C PHE A 265 27.24 11.28 -8.95
N GLY A 266 26.86 10.71 -10.08
CA GLY A 266 25.92 11.31 -11.03
C GLY A 266 24.91 10.31 -11.58
N ILE A 267 24.04 10.79 -12.46
CA ILE A 267 22.96 9.98 -13.04
C ILE A 267 23.47 8.75 -13.81
N GLU A 268 24.65 8.83 -14.42
CA GLU A 268 25.30 7.70 -15.11
C GLU A 268 25.66 6.53 -14.18
N ASP A 269 25.87 6.80 -12.89
CA ASP A 269 26.21 5.79 -11.87
C ASP A 269 24.95 5.03 -11.40
N ILE A 270 23.79 5.72 -11.45
CA ILE A 270 22.46 5.12 -11.29
C ILE A 270 22.06 4.34 -12.53
N VAL A 271 22.21 4.92 -13.73
CA VAL A 271 21.87 4.26 -15.01
C VAL A 271 22.73 3.01 -15.23
N ARG A 272 24.00 3.02 -14.81
CA ARG A 272 24.86 1.84 -14.87
C ARG A 272 24.40 0.70 -13.94
N ALA A 273 23.89 1.03 -12.75
CA ALA A 273 23.42 0.03 -11.78
C ALA A 273 22.02 -0.53 -12.07
N ASN A 274 21.09 0.30 -12.56
CA ASN A 274 19.66 -0.03 -12.66
C ASN A 274 19.14 -0.08 -14.12
N GLY A 275 19.94 0.37 -15.09
CA GLY A 275 19.49 0.70 -16.45
C GLY A 275 18.88 2.10 -16.54
N PRO A 276 18.63 2.60 -17.77
CA PRO A 276 17.93 3.87 -17.97
C PRO A 276 16.46 3.74 -17.55
N ARG A 277 15.84 4.86 -17.14
CA ARG A 277 14.41 4.88 -16.86
C ARG A 277 13.59 4.55 -18.13
N VAL A 278 12.69 3.57 -18.03
CA VAL A 278 11.77 3.21 -19.12
C VAL A 278 10.34 3.06 -18.54
N PRO A 279 9.35 3.82 -19.04
CA PRO A 279 9.45 4.89 -20.03
C PRO A 279 10.34 6.05 -19.55
N ALA A 280 10.91 6.83 -20.47
CA ALA A 280 11.83 7.93 -20.11
C ALA A 280 11.13 9.07 -19.35
N SER A 281 9.82 9.25 -19.60
CA SER A 281 8.94 10.16 -18.87
C SER A 281 7.65 9.44 -18.46
N SER A 282 6.85 10.07 -17.60
CA SER A 282 5.51 9.61 -17.20
C SER A 282 4.52 10.79 -17.28
N PRO A 283 3.20 10.54 -17.22
CA PRO A 283 2.23 11.60 -17.00
C PRO A 283 2.60 12.40 -15.75
N CYS A 284 2.72 13.71 -15.89
CA CYS A 284 3.08 14.59 -14.78
C CYS A 284 1.86 15.03 -13.95
N HIS A 285 0.67 14.96 -14.56
CA HIS A 285 -0.62 15.22 -13.94
C HIS A 285 -1.26 13.90 -13.53
N LEU A 286 -1.64 13.77 -12.26
CA LEU A 286 -2.24 12.55 -11.71
C LEU A 286 -3.60 12.86 -11.06
N LYS A 287 -4.55 11.95 -11.21
CA LYS A 287 -5.86 12.01 -10.56
C LYS A 287 -5.88 11.18 -9.28
N VAL A 288 -6.25 11.79 -8.16
CA VAL A 288 -6.12 11.22 -6.83
C VAL A 288 -7.49 11.20 -6.14
N ALA A 289 -8.14 10.04 -6.13
CA ALA A 289 -9.39 9.87 -5.39
C ALA A 289 -9.13 9.87 -3.88
N PHE A 290 -9.95 10.58 -3.12
CA PHE A 290 -9.99 10.53 -1.66
C PHE A 290 -11.26 9.81 -1.20
N ALA A 291 -11.11 8.85 -0.28
CA ALA A 291 -12.21 8.05 0.22
C ALA A 291 -12.22 7.93 1.75
N ILE A 292 -13.42 7.81 2.35
CA ILE A 292 -13.61 7.41 3.76
C ILE A 292 -14.36 6.09 3.83
N ALA A 293 -13.67 5.08 4.37
CA ALA A 293 -14.26 3.81 4.77
C ALA A 293 -14.74 3.88 6.23
N TYR A 294 -15.97 3.48 6.53
CA TYR A 294 -16.51 3.52 7.89
C TYR A 294 -17.24 2.22 8.28
N PRO A 295 -17.19 1.75 9.55
CA PRO A 295 -17.85 0.52 9.96
C PRO A 295 -19.34 0.77 10.25
N PRO A 296 -20.21 -0.27 10.16
CA PRO A 296 -21.64 -0.14 10.35
C PRO A 296 -22.05 0.58 11.65
N GLY A 297 -22.91 1.59 11.50
CA GLY A 297 -23.40 2.41 12.61
C GLY A 297 -22.43 3.50 13.11
N LEU A 298 -21.27 3.70 12.46
CA LEU A 298 -20.32 4.76 12.74
C LEU A 298 -20.09 5.64 11.49
N TYR A 299 -21.15 6.27 10.98
CA TYR A 299 -21.05 7.18 9.83
C TYR A 299 -20.08 8.35 10.13
N PRO A 300 -19.26 8.81 9.16
CA PRO A 300 -18.33 9.92 9.40
C PRO A 300 -19.05 11.23 9.73
N SER A 301 -18.41 12.04 10.57
CA SER A 301 -18.90 13.36 10.96
C SER A 301 -18.59 14.41 9.89
N GLN A 302 -19.32 15.54 9.88
CA GLN A 302 -18.97 16.67 9.01
C GLN A 302 -17.51 17.12 9.23
N SER A 303 -17.01 17.06 10.46
CA SER A 303 -15.61 17.36 10.77
C SER A 303 -14.61 16.39 10.13
N ASP A 304 -14.98 15.12 9.91
CA ASP A 304 -14.12 14.17 9.19
C ASP A 304 -14.02 14.54 7.71
N PHE A 305 -15.16 14.85 7.07
CA PHE A 305 -15.21 15.32 5.68
C PHE A 305 -14.50 16.66 5.50
N ASP A 306 -14.77 17.64 6.36
CA ASP A 306 -14.11 18.95 6.35
C ASP A 306 -12.59 18.82 6.52
N LYS A 307 -12.14 17.85 7.33
CA LYS A 307 -10.71 17.58 7.54
C LYS A 307 -10.08 16.95 6.31
N LEU A 308 -10.66 15.87 5.77
CA LEU A 308 -10.11 15.21 4.60
C LEU A 308 -10.11 16.14 3.37
N ASN A 309 -11.13 16.99 3.22
CA ASN A 309 -11.16 18.00 2.16
C ASN A 309 -10.07 19.07 2.31
N ARG A 310 -9.66 19.44 3.54
CA ARG A 310 -8.47 20.31 3.73
C ARG A 310 -7.18 19.61 3.30
N TYR A 311 -7.00 18.34 3.66
CA TYR A 311 -5.85 17.54 3.23
C TYR A 311 -5.77 17.41 1.71
N ARG A 312 -6.92 17.13 1.09
CA ARG A 312 -7.12 17.03 -0.35
C ARG A 312 -6.63 18.29 -1.09
N LEU A 313 -7.16 19.46 -0.72
CA LEU A 313 -6.78 20.74 -1.34
C LEU A 313 -5.34 21.15 -1.03
N ALA A 314 -4.84 20.89 0.19
CA ALA A 314 -3.45 21.15 0.54
C ALA A 314 -2.47 20.29 -0.29
N LEU A 315 -2.86 19.06 -0.64
CA LEU A 315 -2.02 18.17 -1.45
C LEU A 315 -1.83 18.70 -2.88
N GLU A 316 -2.87 19.25 -3.51
CA GLU A 316 -2.76 19.89 -4.83
C GLU A 316 -1.76 21.06 -4.82
N GLU A 317 -1.88 21.96 -3.84
CA GLU A 317 -0.98 23.11 -3.68
C GLU A 317 0.46 22.66 -3.36
N TYR A 318 0.62 21.71 -2.43
CA TYR A 318 1.93 21.17 -2.05
C TYR A 318 2.62 20.49 -3.23
N TRP A 319 1.92 19.66 -4.02
CA TRP A 319 2.54 18.86 -5.07
C TRP A 319 3.16 19.72 -6.18
N ILE A 320 2.53 20.85 -6.52
CA ILE A 320 3.06 21.83 -7.46
C ILE A 320 4.35 22.45 -6.90
N GLN A 321 4.38 22.82 -5.62
CA GLN A 321 5.57 23.40 -4.98
C GLN A 321 6.71 22.39 -4.85
N ALA A 322 6.41 21.16 -4.41
CA ALA A 322 7.37 20.10 -4.16
C ALA A 322 8.02 19.54 -5.43
N SER A 323 7.42 19.77 -6.61
CA SER A 323 7.91 19.30 -7.92
C SER A 323 8.50 20.41 -8.80
N ASP A 324 8.86 21.57 -8.23
CA ASP A 324 9.30 22.76 -8.97
C ASP A 324 8.31 23.20 -10.08
N GLY A 325 7.01 22.94 -9.88
CA GLY A 325 5.94 23.18 -10.85
C GLY A 325 5.88 22.18 -12.02
N ARG A 326 6.64 21.09 -12.00
CA ARG A 326 6.68 20.07 -13.06
C ARG A 326 5.62 18.99 -12.92
N GLY A 327 5.05 18.80 -11.74
CA GLY A 327 3.91 17.92 -11.48
C GLY A 327 2.67 18.72 -11.09
N SER A 328 1.50 18.11 -11.27
CA SER A 328 0.23 18.64 -10.76
C SER A 328 -0.69 17.48 -10.37
N LEU A 329 -1.69 17.76 -9.52
CA LEU A 329 -2.71 16.78 -9.15
C LEU A 329 -4.10 17.35 -9.43
N ASP A 330 -5.04 16.45 -9.72
CA ASP A 330 -6.47 16.71 -9.60
C ASP A 330 -7.04 15.73 -8.58
N THR A 331 -7.66 16.27 -7.54
CA THR A 331 -8.22 15.46 -6.45
C THR A 331 -9.74 15.45 -6.45
N ARG A 332 -10.38 16.03 -7.46
CA ARG A 332 -11.84 16.02 -7.58
C ARG A 332 -12.35 14.64 -7.96
N LEU A 333 -13.55 14.33 -7.47
CA LEU A 333 -14.19 13.05 -7.75
C LEU A 333 -14.89 13.02 -9.13
N ASP A 334 -15.08 14.19 -9.75
CA ASP A 334 -15.42 14.28 -11.18
C ASP A 334 -14.20 13.94 -12.08
N GLY A 335 -12.98 14.07 -11.55
CA GLY A 335 -11.74 13.96 -12.32
C GLY A 335 -11.68 15.00 -13.45
N CYS A 336 -12.29 16.16 -13.29
CA CYS A 336 -12.38 17.20 -14.33
C CYS A 336 -11.23 18.22 -14.25
N GLY A 337 -10.19 17.97 -13.45
CA GLY A 337 -8.99 18.80 -13.41
C GLY A 337 -8.16 18.66 -14.68
N GLU A 338 -7.63 19.82 -15.10
CA GLU A 338 -6.81 19.98 -16.30
C GLU A 338 -5.33 20.25 -15.95
N GLY A 339 -4.96 20.13 -14.66
CA GLY A 339 -3.60 20.38 -14.17
C GLY A 339 -3.18 21.86 -14.20
N THR A 340 -1.94 22.12 -14.59
CA THR A 340 -1.33 23.45 -14.66
C THR A 340 -0.79 23.75 -16.06
N GLU A 341 -0.44 25.01 -16.36
CA GLU A 341 0.18 25.38 -17.65
C GLU A 341 1.48 24.61 -17.93
N THR A 342 2.27 24.35 -16.89
CA THR A 342 3.54 23.59 -16.97
C THR A 342 3.35 22.08 -16.95
N CYS A 343 2.20 21.60 -16.48
CA CYS A 343 1.86 20.20 -16.40
C CYS A 343 0.34 19.99 -16.58
N PRO A 344 -0.14 19.98 -17.84
CA PRO A 344 -1.56 19.83 -18.15
C PRO A 344 -2.01 18.37 -18.05
N GLY A 345 -3.31 18.19 -17.76
CA GLY A 345 -3.99 16.91 -17.69
C GLY A 345 -5.23 16.87 -18.59
N GLU A 346 -5.61 15.68 -19.03
CA GLU A 346 -6.86 15.47 -19.77
C GLU A 346 -8.03 15.28 -18.78
N PRO A 347 -9.09 16.11 -18.83
CA PRO A 347 -10.26 15.97 -17.95
C PRO A 347 -11.05 14.69 -18.26
N SER A 348 -11.90 14.23 -17.33
CA SER A 348 -12.76 13.07 -17.56
C SER A 348 -13.70 13.27 -18.76
N PRO A 349 -14.10 12.21 -19.49
CA PRO A 349 -14.96 12.35 -20.67
C PRO A 349 -16.34 12.99 -20.44
N HIS A 350 -16.81 13.07 -19.19
CA HIS A 350 -18.10 13.64 -18.82
C HIS A 350 -18.06 15.15 -18.52
N CYS A 351 -16.89 15.76 -18.32
CA CYS A 351 -16.72 17.14 -17.82
C CYS A 351 -17.29 18.25 -18.71
N PHE A 352 -17.60 17.92 -19.97
CA PHE A 352 -18.19 18.83 -20.96
C PHE A 352 -19.52 18.31 -21.51
N GLN A 353 -20.10 17.30 -20.88
CA GLN A 353 -21.44 16.80 -21.21
C GLN A 353 -22.47 17.63 -20.44
N GLU A 354 -23.60 17.93 -21.08
CA GLU A 354 -24.75 18.48 -20.35
C GLU A 354 -25.22 17.48 -19.28
N PRO A 355 -25.77 17.93 -18.15
CA PRO A 355 -26.38 17.06 -17.16
C PRO A 355 -27.42 16.14 -17.81
N ALA A 356 -27.32 14.86 -17.50
CA ALA A 356 -28.28 13.85 -17.88
C ALA A 356 -29.54 13.95 -17.00
N ASP A 357 -30.68 13.62 -17.61
CA ASP A 357 -31.93 13.37 -16.89
C ASP A 357 -31.84 11.95 -16.31
N CYS A 358 -31.25 11.83 -15.11
CA CYS A 358 -31.11 10.61 -14.34
C CYS A 358 -31.03 10.91 -12.83
N GLU A 359 -31.39 9.94 -11.99
CA GLU A 359 -31.28 10.05 -10.53
C GLU A 359 -29.95 9.42 -10.06
N ASP A 360 -29.22 10.09 -9.17
CA ASP A 360 -27.93 9.58 -8.68
C ASP A 360 -28.08 8.20 -8.02
N GLY A 361 -27.26 7.24 -8.44
CA GLY A 361 -27.39 5.82 -8.10
C GLY A 361 -28.14 4.96 -9.14
N GLU A 362 -28.83 5.56 -10.11
CA GLU A 362 -29.46 4.84 -11.23
C GLU A 362 -28.38 4.15 -12.10
N ARG A 363 -28.59 2.87 -12.45
CA ARG A 363 -27.70 2.10 -13.32
C ARG A 363 -28.35 1.83 -14.67
N ARG A 364 -27.54 1.82 -15.74
CA ARG A 364 -27.99 1.43 -17.10
C ARG A 364 -26.88 0.78 -17.91
N CYS A 365 -27.28 0.12 -19.00
CA CYS A 365 -26.34 -0.31 -20.04
C CYS A 365 -26.21 0.73 -21.15
N ASN A 366 -24.97 1.02 -21.57
CA ASN A 366 -24.66 1.83 -22.74
C ASN A 366 -24.11 0.93 -23.85
N GLY A 367 -25.03 0.31 -24.59
CA GLY A 367 -24.71 -0.82 -25.47
C GLY A 367 -24.50 -2.12 -24.68
N LEU A 368 -23.96 -3.14 -25.35
CA LEU A 368 -23.86 -4.50 -24.79
C LEU A 368 -22.68 -4.70 -23.81
N THR A 369 -21.75 -3.76 -23.69
CA THR A 369 -20.47 -3.99 -22.99
C THR A 369 -20.11 -2.94 -21.94
N LEU A 370 -20.95 -1.93 -21.71
CA LEU A 370 -20.64 -0.84 -20.77
C LEU A 370 -21.77 -0.65 -19.76
N VAL A 371 -21.45 -0.81 -18.48
CA VAL A 371 -22.31 -0.39 -17.37
C VAL A 371 -22.04 1.08 -17.07
N GLN A 372 -23.10 1.86 -16.95
CA GLN A 372 -23.04 3.24 -16.49
C GLN A 372 -23.85 3.43 -15.21
N LEU A 373 -23.32 4.24 -14.31
CA LEU A 373 -23.99 4.73 -13.10
C LEU A 373 -24.25 6.23 -13.26
N CYS A 374 -25.42 6.71 -12.88
CA CYS A 374 -25.71 8.13 -12.77
C CYS A 374 -25.06 8.68 -11.49
N ARG A 375 -24.22 9.70 -11.63
CA ARG A 375 -23.52 10.39 -10.54
C ARG A 375 -23.36 11.87 -10.87
N ASN A 376 -23.65 12.75 -9.92
CA ASN A 376 -23.72 14.20 -10.09
C ASN A 376 -24.56 14.60 -11.33
N SER A 377 -25.66 13.90 -11.58
CA SER A 377 -26.47 14.03 -12.81
C SER A 377 -25.69 13.78 -14.11
N HIS A 378 -24.68 12.91 -14.13
CA HIS A 378 -23.97 12.49 -15.33
C HIS A 378 -23.87 10.96 -15.41
N TRP A 379 -23.96 10.41 -16.62
CA TRP A 379 -23.79 8.97 -16.85
C TRP A 379 -22.32 8.60 -16.98
N VAL A 380 -21.78 8.00 -15.93
CA VAL A 380 -20.36 7.64 -15.82
C VAL A 380 -20.20 6.13 -16.01
N THR A 381 -19.30 5.72 -16.91
CA THR A 381 -19.00 4.29 -17.13
C THR A 381 -18.19 3.75 -15.96
N VAL A 382 -18.77 2.84 -15.18
CA VAL A 382 -18.14 2.23 -13.99
C VAL A 382 -17.55 0.85 -14.28
N GLN A 383 -18.11 0.11 -15.24
CA GLN A 383 -17.62 -1.23 -15.61
C GLN A 383 -17.68 -1.43 -17.12
N THR A 384 -16.66 -2.11 -17.67
CA THR A 384 -16.69 -2.68 -19.02
C THR A 384 -16.80 -4.20 -18.89
N CYS A 385 -17.81 -4.79 -19.53
CA CYS A 385 -18.00 -6.23 -19.55
C CYS A 385 -16.92 -6.90 -20.40
N VAL A 386 -16.38 -8.03 -19.92
CA VAL A 386 -15.39 -8.84 -20.63
C VAL A 386 -15.99 -9.48 -21.88
N GLU A 387 -15.16 -9.99 -22.81
CA GLU A 387 -15.61 -10.46 -24.14
C GLU A 387 -16.70 -11.56 -24.13
N SER A 388 -16.87 -12.28 -23.02
CA SER A 388 -17.92 -13.30 -22.83
C SER A 388 -19.11 -12.83 -21.99
N ALA A 389 -19.22 -11.54 -21.66
CA ALA A 389 -20.26 -10.98 -20.80
C ALA A 389 -21.04 -9.86 -21.50
N SER A 390 -22.36 -9.83 -21.32
CA SER A 390 -23.24 -8.77 -21.81
C SER A 390 -23.78 -7.92 -20.67
N CYS A 391 -23.88 -6.61 -20.89
CA CYS A 391 -24.58 -5.72 -19.98
C CYS A 391 -26.10 -5.90 -20.12
N ILE A 392 -26.77 -6.19 -19.01
CA ILE A 392 -28.23 -6.27 -18.89
C ILE A 392 -28.63 -5.50 -17.63
N ASP A 393 -29.65 -4.64 -17.71
CA ASP A 393 -30.20 -3.85 -16.58
C ASP A 393 -29.16 -3.13 -15.68
N GLY A 394 -28.00 -2.77 -16.26
CA GLY A 394 -26.94 -2.07 -15.55
C GLY A 394 -25.94 -2.96 -14.83
N GLU A 395 -25.87 -4.26 -15.12
CA GLU A 395 -24.84 -5.18 -14.62
C GLU A 395 -24.29 -6.09 -15.73
N CYS A 396 -23.07 -6.60 -15.58
CA CYS A 396 -22.44 -7.51 -16.56
C CYS A 396 -22.76 -8.98 -16.24
N TYR A 397 -23.46 -9.66 -17.14
CA TYR A 397 -23.81 -11.09 -17.04
C TYR A 397 -22.98 -11.93 -17.99
N THR A 398 -22.34 -12.98 -17.48
CA THR A 398 -21.78 -14.07 -18.30
C THR A 398 -22.84 -15.15 -18.50
N PRO A 399 -23.10 -15.63 -19.74
CA PRO A 399 -23.91 -16.83 -19.94
C PRO A 399 -23.24 -18.05 -19.30
N ASP A 400 -24.05 -18.94 -18.74
CA ASP A 400 -23.58 -20.23 -18.21
C ASP A 400 -23.19 -21.19 -19.36
N GLU A 401 -22.66 -22.39 -19.05
CA GLU A 401 -22.15 -23.35 -20.05
C GLU A 401 -23.21 -23.78 -21.11
N ASP A 402 -24.49 -23.56 -20.81
CA ASP A 402 -25.64 -23.90 -21.65
C ASP A 402 -25.95 -22.83 -22.72
N GLY A 403 -25.38 -21.62 -22.58
CA GLY A 403 -25.50 -20.53 -23.55
C GLY A 403 -26.78 -19.70 -23.47
N ASP A 404 -27.68 -20.01 -22.55
CA ASP A 404 -28.89 -19.22 -22.30
C ASP A 404 -28.56 -18.00 -21.41
N ILE A 405 -29.03 -16.84 -21.87
CA ILE A 405 -29.09 -15.62 -21.07
C ILE A 405 -30.49 -15.62 -20.45
N GLY A 406 -30.59 -15.61 -19.12
CA GLY A 406 -31.89 -15.59 -18.46
C GLY A 406 -32.71 -14.36 -18.88
N GLU A 407 -33.76 -14.57 -19.67
CA GLU A 407 -34.84 -13.58 -19.76
C GLU A 407 -35.52 -13.48 -18.38
N ASP A 408 -35.88 -12.25 -18.03
CA ASP A 408 -36.88 -11.87 -17.02
C ASP A 408 -36.92 -12.58 -15.65
N GLY A 409 -35.77 -12.77 -15.00
CA GLY A 409 -35.67 -12.66 -13.52
C GLY A 409 -36.48 -13.66 -12.69
N ASP A 410 -36.91 -14.78 -13.27
CA ASP A 410 -37.67 -15.81 -12.56
C ASP A 410 -36.73 -16.75 -11.81
N VAL A 411 -37.02 -16.99 -10.53
CA VAL A 411 -36.20 -17.86 -9.68
C VAL A 411 -36.50 -19.31 -10.06
N SER A 412 -35.48 -20.08 -10.43
CA SER A 412 -35.65 -21.51 -10.72
C SER A 412 -36.08 -22.28 -9.47
N GLU A 413 -37.38 -22.56 -9.35
CA GLU A 413 -37.95 -23.46 -8.33
C GLU A 413 -37.64 -24.94 -8.62
N ASP A 414 -36.35 -25.29 -8.75
CA ASP A 414 -35.87 -26.68 -8.85
C ASP A 414 -35.05 -27.07 -7.60
N VAL A 415 -35.73 -27.04 -6.45
CA VAL A 415 -35.30 -27.77 -5.25
C VAL A 415 -36.37 -28.79 -4.90
N GLU A 416 -36.19 -30.03 -5.38
CA GLU A 416 -37.01 -31.16 -4.94
C GLU A 416 -36.90 -31.33 -3.42
N LEU A 417 -38.03 -31.11 -2.72
CA LEU A 417 -38.16 -31.39 -1.30
C LEU A 417 -38.28 -32.91 -1.09
N PRO A 418 -37.37 -33.57 -0.35
CA PRO A 418 -37.61 -34.94 0.11
C PRO A 418 -38.61 -34.90 1.28
N VAL A 419 -39.82 -35.41 1.03
CA VAL A 419 -40.84 -35.67 2.05
C VAL A 419 -40.73 -37.12 2.52
N ASP A 420 -40.75 -37.29 3.84
CA ASP A 420 -40.76 -38.55 4.62
C ASP A 420 -39.60 -39.56 4.40
N GLY A 421 -39.18 -40.36 5.40
CA GLY A 421 -39.51 -40.33 6.82
C GLY A 421 -39.59 -41.73 7.42
N ASP A 422 -38.53 -42.19 8.11
CA ASP A 422 -38.60 -43.09 9.28
C ASP A 422 -37.22 -43.43 9.87
N THR A 423 -37.19 -43.66 11.19
CA THR A 423 -36.08 -44.17 12.03
C THR A 423 -36.68 -44.78 13.31
N PRO A 424 -35.98 -45.58 14.15
CA PRO A 424 -34.72 -46.35 13.98
C PRO A 424 -34.79 -47.82 14.53
N GLY A 425 -33.69 -48.58 14.41
CA GLY A 425 -33.45 -49.85 15.13
C GLY A 425 -34.11 -51.09 14.50
N ASP A 426 -33.73 -52.34 14.82
CA ASP A 426 -32.67 -52.89 15.68
C ASP A 426 -32.32 -54.36 15.27
N ASP A 427 -31.29 -54.95 15.91
CA ASP A 427 -30.89 -56.38 15.96
C ASP A 427 -30.77 -57.24 14.67
N ASP A 428 -29.55 -57.65 14.31
CA ASP A 428 -29.09 -59.05 14.47
C ASP A 428 -27.64 -59.31 13.95
N ALA A 429 -26.88 -60.09 14.72
CA ALA A 429 -25.59 -60.73 14.39
C ALA A 429 -25.79 -62.27 14.50
N PRO A 430 -24.91 -63.22 14.02
CA PRO A 430 -23.43 -63.14 14.07
C PRO A 430 -22.62 -63.93 13.00
N ASN A 431 -21.28 -63.97 13.17
CA ASN A 431 -20.27 -64.91 12.58
C ASN A 431 -20.03 -64.85 11.05
N ASP A 432 -18.85 -65.19 10.48
CA ASP A 432 -17.46 -65.39 10.95
C ASP A 432 -16.50 -65.19 9.72
N GLY A 433 -15.16 -65.28 9.73
CA GLY A 433 -14.15 -65.66 10.74
C GLY A 433 -12.70 -65.58 10.18
N ASP A 434 -11.69 -65.81 11.05
CA ASP A 434 -10.22 -65.94 10.79
C ASP A 434 -9.46 -64.76 10.14
N LYS A 435 -8.46 -64.13 10.80
CA LYS A 435 -7.09 -64.53 11.27
C LYS A 435 -5.99 -64.28 10.22
N ASP A 436 -5.04 -63.36 10.50
CA ASP A 436 -3.60 -63.64 10.70
C ASP A 436 -2.74 -62.36 10.91
N MET A 437 -1.55 -62.53 11.50
CA MET A 437 -0.53 -61.54 11.95
C MET A 437 0.85 -62.25 11.95
N PRO A 438 2.03 -61.60 12.15
CA PRO A 438 2.48 -60.21 11.91
C PRO A 438 3.95 -60.15 11.34
N ALA A 439 4.73 -59.12 11.73
CA ALA A 439 6.20 -58.90 11.60
C ALA A 439 6.69 -58.26 10.27
N ASP A 440 7.81 -57.53 10.19
CA ASP A 440 8.82 -56.98 11.15
C ASP A 440 9.41 -55.64 10.61
N GLY A 441 10.00 -54.75 11.43
CA GLY A 441 11.47 -54.56 11.60
C GLY A 441 12.01 -53.43 10.69
N ASP A 442 13.04 -52.62 10.98
CA ASP A 442 13.86 -52.36 12.18
C ASP A 442 14.48 -50.94 12.06
N ALA A 443 14.90 -50.36 13.19
CA ALA A 443 15.87 -49.25 13.22
C ALA A 443 17.25 -49.79 13.67
N PRO A 444 18.36 -49.06 13.46
CA PRO A 444 18.96 -48.41 14.64
C PRO A 444 19.80 -47.12 14.39
N ALA A 445 20.02 -46.35 15.47
CA ALA A 445 21.30 -45.81 16.00
C ALA A 445 22.33 -45.10 15.07
N ASP A 446 23.24 -44.21 15.52
CA ASP A 446 23.51 -43.48 16.78
C ASP A 446 24.47 -42.30 16.44
N GLY A 447 24.91 -41.49 17.43
CA GLY A 447 26.00 -40.52 17.23
C GLY A 447 25.98 -39.29 18.13
N ASP A 448 26.51 -39.42 19.35
CA ASP A 448 26.75 -38.31 20.29
C ASP A 448 28.25 -37.94 20.34
N TYR A 449 28.60 -36.68 20.59
CA TYR A 449 29.98 -36.27 20.88
C TYR A 449 30.08 -34.97 21.70
N ASP A 450 30.85 -35.04 22.79
CA ASP A 450 30.97 -34.06 23.86
C ASP A 450 31.88 -32.83 23.60
N SER A 451 31.47 -31.72 24.21
CA SER A 451 32.26 -30.66 24.89
C SER A 451 33.61 -30.14 24.34
N ILE A 452 33.71 -28.81 24.20
CA ILE A 452 34.90 -28.01 24.56
C ILE A 452 34.46 -26.76 25.34
N ASN A 453 35.11 -26.51 26.49
CA ASN A 453 35.05 -25.27 27.27
C ASN A 453 36.09 -24.25 26.75
N GLY A 454 35.81 -22.94 26.88
CA GLY A 454 36.81 -21.90 26.57
C GLY A 454 36.35 -20.46 26.84
N ASP A 455 36.43 -20.05 28.11
CA ASP A 455 36.64 -18.70 28.67
C ASP A 455 36.03 -17.42 28.03
N LEU A 456 35.37 -16.65 28.91
CA LEU A 456 35.02 -15.23 28.73
C LEU A 456 36.28 -14.34 28.61
N PRO A 457 36.16 -13.13 28.05
CA PRO A 457 36.07 -11.98 28.96
C PRO A 457 34.88 -11.05 28.72
N ASP A 458 34.49 -10.47 29.86
CA ASP A 458 33.75 -9.24 30.11
C ASP A 458 33.95 -8.09 29.10
N GLY A 459 32.82 -7.48 28.73
CA GLY A 459 32.72 -6.29 27.88
C GLY A 459 31.36 -5.61 28.05
N ASP A 460 31.20 -4.85 29.13
CA ASP A 460 29.97 -4.11 29.43
C ASP A 460 29.65 -3.09 28.32
N GLY A 461 28.41 -3.12 27.80
CA GLY A 461 28.02 -2.22 26.71
C GLY A 461 26.52 -2.17 26.44
N GLY A 462 25.81 -1.29 27.16
CA GLY A 462 24.60 -0.62 26.65
C GLY A 462 23.36 -1.49 26.43
N SER A 463 22.44 -1.44 27.40
CA SER A 463 21.04 -1.81 27.17
C SER A 463 20.32 -0.79 26.28
N SER A 464 19.73 -1.24 25.17
CA SER A 464 18.56 -0.57 24.56
C SER A 464 17.71 -1.58 23.78
N ILE A 465 16.75 -2.19 24.47
CA ILE A 465 15.63 -2.90 23.81
C ILE A 465 14.69 -1.81 23.29
N ILE A 466 14.88 -1.43 22.03
CA ILE A 466 13.99 -0.51 21.30
C ILE A 466 13.02 -1.37 20.47
N PRO A 467 11.70 -1.08 20.47
CA PRO A 467 10.76 -1.78 19.59
C PRO A 467 11.02 -1.42 18.12
N PRO A 468 10.67 -2.29 17.15
CA PRO A 468 10.74 -1.95 15.74
C PRO A 468 9.80 -0.78 15.39
N GLU A 469 10.16 -0.08 14.31
CA GLU A 469 9.53 1.15 13.81
C GLU A 469 8.00 1.07 13.68
N THR A 470 7.33 2.23 13.83
CA THR A 470 5.86 2.33 13.79
C THR A 470 5.28 2.71 12.43
N ASP A 471 6.10 2.76 11.37
CA ASP A 471 5.69 2.88 9.97
C ASP A 471 5.75 1.50 9.28
N GLY A 472 4.67 0.73 9.44
CA GLY A 472 4.42 -0.53 8.73
C GLY A 472 4.19 -0.42 7.23
N SER A 473 5.03 0.33 6.53
CA SER A 473 5.37 0.06 5.15
C SER A 473 5.94 -1.35 5.08
N THR A 474 5.11 -2.29 4.62
CA THR A 474 5.55 -3.68 4.47
C THR A 474 6.46 -3.80 3.28
N GLY A 475 7.77 -3.92 3.56
CA GLY A 475 8.79 -4.48 2.68
C GLY A 475 8.48 -4.33 1.20
N GLY A 476 8.74 -3.16 0.65
CA GLY A 476 8.59 -2.90 -0.77
C GLY A 476 9.42 -3.90 -1.58
N CYS A 477 8.73 -4.82 -2.26
CA CYS A 477 9.04 -5.16 -3.64
C CYS A 477 10.44 -5.75 -3.98
N ALA A 478 11.03 -6.56 -3.10
CA ALA A 478 11.77 -7.79 -3.43
C ALA A 478 11.86 -8.67 -2.16
N GLN A 479 12.10 -9.98 -2.19
CA GLN A 479 12.73 -10.82 -3.23
C GLN A 479 12.05 -12.20 -3.33
N SER A 480 12.25 -12.89 -4.45
CA SER A 480 11.87 -14.29 -4.62
C SER A 480 12.76 -15.25 -3.79
N GLY A 481 12.22 -15.91 -2.77
CA GLY A 481 12.95 -16.92 -1.99
C GLY A 481 12.03 -17.70 -1.04
N GLY A 482 12.11 -19.03 -1.07
CA GLY A 482 11.13 -19.93 -0.44
C GLY A 482 10.83 -19.70 1.05
N ALA A 483 9.54 -19.83 1.40
CA ALA A 483 9.04 -19.72 2.76
C ALA A 483 9.76 -20.69 3.73
N SER A 484 10.10 -20.19 4.93
CA SER A 484 10.68 -21.00 6.00
C SER A 484 9.80 -21.01 7.25
N LEU A 485 9.37 -22.20 7.67
CA LEU A 485 8.55 -22.47 8.86
C LEU A 485 9.22 -22.05 10.21
N ALA A 486 10.47 -21.59 10.20
CA ALA A 486 11.29 -21.40 11.40
C ALA A 486 10.69 -20.42 12.44
N MET A 487 10.03 -19.35 12.00
CA MET A 487 9.40 -18.35 12.89
C MET A 487 8.25 -18.90 13.74
N LEU A 488 7.58 -19.98 13.29
CA LEU A 488 6.43 -20.55 14.01
C LEU A 488 6.83 -21.32 15.27
N LEU A 489 8.07 -21.83 15.35
CA LEU A 489 8.54 -22.67 16.46
C LEU A 489 9.09 -21.85 17.65
N LEU A 490 9.68 -20.67 17.40
CA LEU A 490 10.18 -19.81 18.49
C LEU A 490 9.04 -19.24 19.36
N ALA A 491 7.91 -18.90 18.74
CA ALA A 491 6.74 -18.37 19.45
C ALA A 491 6.12 -19.38 20.43
N LEU A 492 6.13 -20.68 20.11
CA LEU A 492 5.59 -21.72 20.98
C LEU A 492 6.45 -21.97 22.24
N ALA A 493 7.78 -21.85 22.13
CA ALA A 493 8.69 -22.11 23.24
C ALA A 493 8.57 -21.06 24.37
N LEU A 494 8.33 -19.80 24.02
CA LEU A 494 8.20 -18.69 24.99
C LEU A 494 6.89 -18.68 25.79
N VAL A 495 5.84 -19.34 25.29
CA VAL A 495 4.55 -19.44 26.00
C VAL A 495 4.59 -20.53 27.10
N LEU A 496 5.40 -21.57 26.93
CA LEU A 496 5.46 -22.70 27.87
C LEU A 496 6.35 -22.45 29.11
N THR A 497 7.29 -21.51 29.05
CA THR A 497 8.21 -21.22 30.16
C THR A 497 7.64 -20.26 31.22
N ARG A 498 6.65 -19.42 30.88
CA ARG A 498 6.05 -18.44 31.82
C ARG A 498 5.06 -19.01 32.84
N ARG A 499 4.83 -20.33 32.90
CA ARG A 499 3.79 -20.95 33.75
C ARG A 499 4.27 -21.64 35.03
N ARG A 500 5.53 -21.41 35.46
CA ARG A 500 6.07 -21.92 36.75
C ARG A 500 7.03 -20.93 37.44
N VAL A 501 6.49 -19.91 38.12
CA VAL A 501 6.97 -19.41 39.43
C VAL A 501 5.80 -18.75 40.14
N HIS A 502 5.20 -19.45 41.10
CA HIS A 502 4.44 -18.88 42.23
C HIS A 502 4.15 -20.01 43.25
N GLU A 503 5.16 -20.31 44.06
CA GLU A 503 5.03 -20.81 45.44
C GLU A 503 5.97 -19.96 46.31
#